data_AF-A0A8A4KAL2-F1
#
_entry.id   AF-A0A8A4KAL2-F1
#
_cell.length_a   1.000
_cell.length_b   1.000
_cell.length_c   1.000
_cell.angle_alpha   90.00
_cell.angle_beta   90.00
_cell.angle_gamma   90.00
#
_symmetry.space_group_name_H-M   'P 1'
#
loop_
_entity.id
_entity.type
_entity.pdbx_description
1 polymer ?
#
loop_
_entity_poly.entity_id
_entity_poly.type
_entity_poly.pdbx_seq_one_letter_code
_entity_poly.pdbx_strand_id
1 'polypeptide(L)'
;MNAPSIMKDKDALEIIRNIIRETVLANGACALLISLALPMFKYSVPVKFFALVLITAAILIFSWLACYVSLYFGELEERYPRLSKAVIFFWAVIFELSVIVAVWKIWPE
;
A
#
# COMPACT_ATOMS: atom_id res chain seq x y z
N MET A 1 3.29 29.53 14.33
CA MET A 1 2.87 28.23 13.78
C MET A 1 1.83 28.52 12.71
N ASN A 2 2.23 28.57 11.43
CA ASN A 2 1.34 28.97 10.33
C ASN A 2 1.12 27.76 9.41
N ALA A 3 0.07 26.98 9.66
CA ALA A 3 -0.56 26.21 8.59
C ALA A 3 -1.42 27.21 7.80
N PRO A 4 -0.95 27.75 6.65
CA PRO A 4 -1.69 27.50 5.40
C PRO A 4 -0.90 27.60 4.07
N SER A 5 0.44 27.46 4.01
CA SER A 5 1.13 27.55 2.70
C SER A 5 1.13 26.25 1.88
N ILE A 6 1.03 25.09 2.54
CA ILE A 6 1.15 23.77 1.88
C ILE A 6 -0.09 23.43 1.04
N MET A 7 -1.30 23.89 1.43
CA MET A 7 -2.53 23.71 0.63
C MET A 7 -2.56 24.56 -0.65
N LYS A 8 -1.63 25.51 -0.82
CA LYS A 8 -1.53 26.32 -2.04
C LYS A 8 -0.52 25.75 -3.04
N ASP A 9 0.29 24.79 -2.63
CA ASP A 9 1.33 24.21 -3.47
C ASP A 9 0.77 23.01 -4.26
N LYS A 10 0.31 23.30 -5.49
CA LYS A 10 -0.33 22.32 -6.38
C LYS A 10 0.55 21.09 -6.60
N ASP A 11 1.86 21.28 -6.73
CA ASP A 11 2.82 20.20 -7.00
C ASP A 11 2.89 19.21 -5.83
N ALA A 12 2.99 19.72 -4.59
CA ALA A 12 3.03 18.86 -3.40
C ALA A 12 1.72 18.07 -3.22
N LEU A 13 0.58 18.72 -3.45
CA LEU A 13 -0.74 18.10 -3.42
C LEU A 13 -0.90 17.03 -4.51
N GLU A 14 -0.32 17.25 -5.69
CA GLU A 14 -0.34 16.31 -6.80
C GLU A 14 0.49 15.06 -6.49
N ILE A 15 1.68 15.21 -5.93
CA ILE A 15 2.52 14.08 -5.47
C ILE A 15 1.79 13.28 -4.38
N ILE A 16 1.23 13.95 -3.36
CA ILE A 16 0.47 13.28 -2.29
C ILE A 16 -0.75 12.54 -2.87
N ARG A 17 -1.49 13.16 -3.79
CA ARG A 17 -2.63 12.52 -4.46
C ARG A 17 -2.19 11.28 -5.24
N ASN A 18 -1.05 11.33 -5.93
CA ASN A 18 -0.53 10.19 -6.66
C ASN A 18 -0.15 9.04 -5.70
N ILE A 19 0.52 9.34 -4.59
CA ILE A 19 0.82 8.36 -3.54
C ILE A 19 -0.46 7.69 -3.03
N ILE A 20 -1.49 8.49 -2.70
CA ILE A 20 -2.78 7.97 -2.23
C ILE A 20 -3.43 7.10 -3.31
N ARG A 21 -3.47 7.56 -4.56
CA ARG A 21 -4.09 6.84 -5.68
C ARG A 21 -3.43 5.49 -5.91
N GLU A 22 -2.09 5.45 -6.02
CA GLU A 22 -1.36 4.21 -6.24
C GLU A 22 -1.53 3.25 -5.05
N THR A 23 -1.50 3.76 -3.82
CA THR A 23 -1.74 2.97 -2.61
C THR A 23 -3.14 2.35 -2.60
N VAL A 24 -4.18 3.11 -2.95
CA VAL A 24 -5.55 2.59 -3.03
C VAL A 24 -5.70 1.51 -4.10
N LEU A 25 -5.13 1.74 -5.29
CA LEU A 25 -5.21 0.77 -6.40
C LEU A 25 -4.50 -0.54 -6.07
N ALA A 26 -3.26 -0.46 -5.58
CA ALA A 26 -2.48 -1.64 -5.22
C ALA A 26 -3.10 -2.40 -4.04
N ASN A 27 -3.57 -1.71 -3.00
CA ASN A 27 -4.26 -2.36 -1.88
C ASN A 27 -5.56 -3.03 -2.33
N GLY A 28 -6.33 -2.40 -3.21
CA GLY A 28 -7.53 -2.98 -3.79
C GLY A 28 -7.23 -4.26 -4.57
N ALA A 29 -6.21 -4.23 -5.44
CA ALA A 29 -5.77 -5.40 -6.19
C ALA A 29 -5.28 -6.54 -5.27
N CYS A 30 -4.44 -6.24 -4.28
CA CYS A 30 -3.96 -7.22 -3.31
C CYS A 30 -5.10 -7.83 -2.50
N ALA A 31 -6.04 -7.01 -2.01
CA ALA A 31 -7.19 -7.48 -1.25
C ALA A 31 -8.06 -8.46 -2.07
N LEU A 32 -8.30 -8.16 -3.35
CA LEU A 32 -9.03 -9.05 -4.24
C LEU A 32 -8.30 -10.38 -4.45
N LEU A 33 -7.00 -10.32 -4.78
CA LEU A 33 -6.19 -11.53 -5.02
C LEU A 33 -6.12 -12.43 -3.79
N ILE A 34 -5.88 -11.86 -2.62
CA ILE A 34 -5.82 -12.61 -1.36
C ILE A 34 -7.19 -13.19 -0.99
N SER A 35 -8.27 -12.40 -1.14
CA SER A 35 -9.64 -12.87 -0.84
C SER A 35 -10.09 -14.02 -1.75
N LEU A 36 -9.61 -14.04 -3.00
CA LEU A 36 -9.81 -15.16 -3.92
C LEU A 36 -8.92 -16.36 -3.56
N ALA A 37 -7.66 -16.13 -3.17
CA ALA A 37 -6.70 -17.20 -2.89
C ALA A 37 -6.99 -17.97 -1.58
N LEU A 38 -7.41 -17.29 -0.51
CA LEU A 38 -7.65 -17.92 0.79
C LEU A 38 -8.65 -19.09 0.75
N PRO A 39 -9.86 -18.97 0.18
CA PRO A 39 -10.81 -20.09 0.13
C PRO A 39 -10.31 -21.24 -0.76
N MET A 40 -9.47 -20.94 -1.77
CA MET A 40 -8.94 -21.92 -2.71
C MET A 40 -8.06 -23.00 -2.04
N PHE A 41 -7.46 -22.71 -0.88
CA PHE A 41 -6.67 -23.70 -0.13
C PHE A 41 -7.48 -24.89 0.42
N LYS A 42 -8.81 -24.78 0.47
CA LYS A 42 -9.69 -25.87 0.92
C LYS A 42 -10.00 -26.91 -0.17
N TYR A 43 -9.58 -26.65 -1.41
CA TYR A 43 -9.92 -27.48 -2.58
C TYR A 43 -8.75 -28.38 -3.03
N SER A 44 -8.81 -28.86 -4.27
CA SER A 44 -7.87 -29.81 -4.87
C SER A 44 -6.46 -29.23 -5.08
N VAL A 45 -5.47 -30.10 -5.27
CA VAL A 45 -4.05 -29.73 -5.46
C VAL A 45 -3.85 -28.70 -6.59
N PRO A 46 -4.45 -28.83 -7.79
CA PRO A 46 -4.31 -27.82 -8.83
C PRO A 46 -4.82 -26.43 -8.42
N VAL A 47 -5.91 -26.38 -7.64
CA VAL A 47 -6.50 -25.14 -7.14
C VAL A 47 -5.60 -24.48 -6.09
N LYS A 48 -4.89 -25.28 -5.28
CA LYS A 48 -3.86 -24.77 -4.36
C LYS A 48 -2.67 -24.13 -5.09
N PHE A 49 -2.23 -24.74 -6.20
CA PHE A 49 -1.19 -24.13 -7.06
C PHE A 49 -1.65 -22.80 -7.65
N PHE A 50 -2.90 -22.72 -8.10
CA PHE A 50 -3.46 -21.46 -8.57
C PHE A 50 -3.55 -20.40 -7.45
N ALA A 51 -3.95 -20.79 -6.24
CA ALA A 51 -3.95 -19.90 -5.07
C ALA A 51 -2.56 -19.34 -4.77
N LEU A 52 -1.51 -20.17 -4.88
CA LEU A 52 -0.12 -19.73 -4.74
C LEU A 52 0.25 -18.69 -5.80
N VAL A 53 -0.13 -18.89 -7.06
CA VAL A 53 0.10 -17.90 -8.12
C VAL A 53 -0.57 -16.56 -7.81
N LEU A 54 -1.81 -16.58 -7.30
CA LEU A 54 -2.52 -15.35 -6.91
C LEU A 54 -1.82 -14.64 -5.74
N ILE A 55 -1.32 -15.38 -4.75
CA ILE A 55 -0.54 -14.81 -3.64
C ILE A 55 0.77 -14.22 -4.14
N THR A 56 1.50 -14.92 -5.03
CA THR A 56 2.72 -14.39 -5.64
C THR A 56 2.45 -13.10 -6.41
N ALA A 57 1.35 -13.04 -7.17
CA ALA A 57 0.94 -11.82 -7.87
C ALA A 57 0.65 -10.67 -6.88
N ALA A 58 -0.02 -10.94 -5.77
CA ALA A 58 -0.27 -9.94 -4.74
C ALA A 58 1.04 -9.41 -4.12
N ILE A 59 2.01 -10.30 -3.86
CA ILE A 59 3.34 -9.89 -3.35
C ILE A 59 4.07 -9.03 -4.38
N LEU A 60 4.03 -9.37 -5.67
CA LEU A 60 4.66 -8.58 -6.72
C LEU A 60 4.05 -7.18 -6.84
N ILE A 61 2.70 -7.07 -6.79
CA ILE A 61 2.00 -5.78 -6.81
C ILE A 61 2.37 -4.95 -5.58
N PHE A 62 2.48 -5.59 -4.41
CA PHE A 62 2.86 -4.91 -3.18
C PHE A 62 4.31 -4.40 -3.24
N SER A 63 5.25 -5.20 -3.72
CA SER A 63 6.65 -4.78 -3.95
C SER A 63 6.74 -3.63 -4.96
N TRP A 64 5.93 -3.69 -6.02
CA TRP A 64 5.84 -2.62 -7.01
C TRP A 64 5.33 -1.31 -6.39
N LEU A 65 4.27 -1.38 -5.57
CA LEU A 65 3.76 -0.24 -4.82
C LEU A 65 4.83 0.38 -3.93
N ALA A 66 5.54 -0.44 -3.16
CA ALA A 66 6.59 0.04 -2.25
C ALA A 66 7.69 0.81 -3.01
N CYS A 67 8.06 0.32 -4.20
CA CYS A 67 9.02 0.99 -5.07
C CYS A 67 8.49 2.34 -5.59
N TYR A 68 7.26 2.37 -6.12
CA TYR A 68 6.64 3.60 -6.63
C TYR A 68 6.47 4.67 -5.56
N VAL A 69 5.96 4.28 -4.40
CA VAL A 69 5.78 5.20 -3.27
C VAL A 69 7.12 5.74 -2.79
N SER A 70 8.18 4.93 -2.79
CA SER A 70 9.53 5.39 -2.46
C SER A 70 10.06 6.43 -3.45
N LEU A 71 9.78 6.28 -4.75
CA LEU A 71 10.14 7.28 -5.77
C LEU A 71 9.42 8.61 -5.50
N TYR A 72 8.10 8.58 -5.25
CA TYR A 72 7.34 9.79 -4.93
C TYR A 72 7.79 10.45 -3.62
N PHE A 73 8.21 9.66 -2.63
CA PHE A 73 8.80 10.22 -1.41
C PHE A 73 10.15 10.88 -1.64
N GLY A 74 10.98 10.33 -2.54
CA GLY A 74 12.22 10.98 -2.98
C GLY A 74 11.95 12.34 -3.65
N GLU A 75 11.01 12.39 -4.59
CA GLU A 75 10.59 13.64 -5.25
C GLU A 75 10.04 14.67 -4.24
N LEU A 76 9.27 14.20 -3.25
CA LEU A 76 8.71 15.06 -2.21
C LEU A 76 9.77 15.52 -1.20
N GLU A 77 10.78 14.71 -0.90
CA GLU A 77 11.85 15.06 0.04
C GLU A 77 12.79 16.12 -0.54
N GLU A 78 13.08 16.05 -1.84
CA GLU A 78 13.93 17.02 -2.54
C GLU A 78 13.34 18.43 -2.49
N ARG A 79 12.01 18.56 -2.63
CA ARG A 79 11.31 19.86 -2.58
C ARG A 79 10.82 20.26 -1.18
N TYR A 80 10.37 19.30 -0.37
CA TYR A 80 9.67 19.54 0.91
C TYR A 80 10.06 18.52 1.99
N PRO A 81 11.26 18.61 2.58
CA PRO A 81 11.82 17.56 3.46
C PRO A 81 11.03 17.34 4.75
N ARG A 82 10.43 18.38 5.34
CA ARG A 82 9.56 18.24 6.53
C ARG A 82 8.22 17.59 6.21
N LEU A 83 7.65 17.90 5.04
CA LEU A 83 6.37 17.33 4.61
C LEU A 83 6.55 15.87 4.22
N SER A 84 7.60 15.54 3.46
CA SER A 84 7.90 14.17 3.06
C SER A 84 8.02 13.24 4.28
N LYS A 85 8.80 13.63 5.30
CA LYS A 85 8.92 12.84 6.54
C LYS A 85 7.59 12.61 7.25
N ALA A 86 6.70 13.62 7.28
CA ALA A 86 5.38 13.47 7.86
C ALA A 86 4.51 12.50 7.05
N VAL A 87 4.50 12.60 5.73
CA VAL A 87 3.71 11.70 4.86
C VAL A 87 4.26 10.27 4.91
N ILE A 88 5.59 10.07 4.92
CA ILE A 88 6.22 8.76 5.12
C ILE A 88 5.78 8.15 6.45
N PHE A 89 5.83 8.93 7.54
CA PHE A 89 5.41 8.46 8.86
C PHE A 89 3.94 8.04 8.86
N PHE A 90 3.04 8.88 8.33
CA PHE A 90 1.62 8.52 8.21
C PHE A 90 1.39 7.28 7.36
N TRP A 91 2.10 7.15 6.23
CA TRP A 91 1.98 6.00 5.35
C TRP A 91 2.46 4.71 6.04
N ALA A 92 3.59 4.75 6.75
CA ALA A 92 4.11 3.63 7.52
C ALA A 92 3.16 3.21 8.65
N VAL A 93 2.57 4.17 9.38
CA VAL A 93 1.58 3.89 10.42
C VAL A 93 0.34 3.22 9.84
N ILE A 94 -0.18 3.72 8.71
CA ILE A 94 -1.33 3.10 8.03
C ILE A 94 -0.99 1.68 7.58
N PHE A 95 0.24 1.46 7.08
CA PHE A 95 0.70 0.15 6.67
C PHE A 95 0.76 -0.83 7.85
N GLU A 96 1.39 -0.46 8.97
CA GLU A 96 1.43 -1.31 10.17
C GLU A 96 0.02 -1.66 10.68
N LEU A 97 -0.86 -0.67 10.79
CA LEU A 97 -2.24 -0.90 11.21
C LEU A 97 -2.96 -1.87 10.27
N SER A 98 -2.72 -1.76 8.97
CA SER A 98 -3.31 -2.65 7.97
C SER A 98 -2.82 -4.09 8.13
N VAL A 99 -1.52 -4.29 8.40
CA VAL A 99 -0.95 -5.62 8.66
C VAL A 99 -1.52 -6.21 9.95
N ILE A 100 -1.60 -5.42 11.03
CA ILE A 100 -2.17 -5.87 12.31
C ILE A 100 -3.61 -6.36 12.11
N VAL A 101 -4.45 -5.59 11.41
CA VAL A 101 -5.84 -5.96 11.11
C VAL A 101 -5.91 -7.22 10.24
N ALA A 102 -5.05 -7.33 9.22
CA ALA A 102 -5.01 -8.50 8.35
C ALA A 102 -4.60 -9.77 9.11
N VAL A 103 -3.57 -9.69 9.95
CA VAL A 103 -3.12 -10.80 10.80
C VAL A 103 -4.22 -11.19 11.80
N TRP A 104 -4.87 -10.21 12.43
CA TRP A 104 -5.95 -10.47 13.39
C TRP A 104 -7.15 -11.19 12.76
N LYS A 105 -7.47 -10.90 11.49
CA LYS A 105 -8.51 -11.62 10.73
C LYS A 105 -8.13 -13.04 10.33
N ILE A 106 -6.84 -13.32 10.18
CA ILE A 106 -6.32 -14.63 9.75
C ILE A 106 -5.96 -15.51 10.96
N TRP A 107 -5.80 -14.91 12.14
CA TRP A 107 -5.50 -15.64 13.37
C TRP A 107 -6.63 -16.64 13.67
N PRO A 108 -6.32 -17.95 13.75
CA PRO A 108 -7.30 -18.92 14.18
C PRO A 108 -7.60 -18.66 15.66
N GLU A 109 -8.87 -18.50 16.02
CA GLU A 109 -9.30 -18.65 17.42
C GLU A 109 -8.82 -19.99 17.99
#